data_AF-A0A1K1V7C3-F1
#
_entry.id   AF-A0A1K1V7C3-F1
#
_cell.length_a   1.000
_cell.length_b   1.000
_cell.length_c   1.000
_cell.angle_alpha   90.00
_cell.angle_beta   90.00
_cell.angle_gamma   90.00
#
_symmetry.space_group_name_H-M   'P 1'
#
loop_
_entity.id
_entity.type
_entity.pdbx_description
1 polymer ?
#
loop_
_entity_poly.entity_id
_entity_poly.type
_entity_poly.pdbx_seq_one_letter_code
_entity_poly.pdbx_strand_id
1 'polypeptide(L)'
;MKKYAIALAFAALPFATTAQALNYNYVEGGLVMYSDIDGEDLTGFGVRASYELEQVDPKAFVYGGYTLMSDNIDVTQLHFGAGYRFEINNQTEAWAGAGFDSTKVKVKISGLGTFSDSDTALALRGGVRHQLTEDTELAATMRIVTGDYDYTGFAFTVRQRLNEQLSLLGEIDSFDGDIGFIAGVHYGF
;
A
#
# COMPACT_ATOMS: atom_id res chain seq x y z
N MET A 1 -15.63 12.48 -24.57
CA MET A 1 -14.66 11.74 -23.74
C MET A 1 -13.41 12.58 -23.58
N LYS A 2 -13.24 13.26 -22.44
CA LYS A 2 -12.03 14.06 -22.16
C LYS A 2 -10.94 13.11 -21.66
N LYS A 3 -9.84 13.03 -22.40
CA LYS A 3 -8.65 12.25 -22.04
C LYS A 3 -7.81 13.11 -21.10
N TYR A 4 -7.77 12.79 -19.82
CA TYR A 4 -6.82 13.40 -18.89
C TYR A 4 -5.51 12.63 -19.01
N ALA A 5 -4.54 13.20 -19.72
CA ALA A 5 -3.16 12.72 -19.73
C ALA A 5 -2.48 13.27 -18.47
N ILE A 6 -2.24 12.43 -17.47
CA ILE A 6 -1.40 12.79 -16.32
C ILE A 6 0.06 12.56 -16.73
N ALA A 7 0.80 13.64 -16.93
CA ALA A 7 2.24 13.59 -17.14
C ALA A 7 2.95 13.47 -15.78
N LEU A 8 3.58 12.32 -15.53
CA LEU A 8 4.49 12.12 -14.40
C LEU A 8 5.80 12.90 -14.66
N ALA A 9 5.87 14.13 -14.16
CA ALA A 9 7.12 14.88 -14.12
C ALA A 9 7.90 14.52 -12.86
N PHE A 10 8.88 13.63 -12.97
CA PHE A 10 9.87 13.40 -11.92
C PHE A 10 10.88 14.55 -11.91
N ALA A 11 10.70 15.51 -10.99
CA ALA A 11 11.73 16.49 -10.69
C ALA A 11 12.83 15.81 -9.86
N ALA A 12 13.98 15.54 -10.47
CA ALA A 12 15.16 15.04 -9.76
C ALA A 12 15.76 16.19 -8.92
N LEU A 13 15.57 16.15 -7.60
CA LEU A 13 16.23 17.07 -6.67
C LEU A 13 17.59 16.47 -6.25
N PRO A 14 18.72 17.20 -6.39
CA PRO A 14 20.02 16.72 -5.96
C PRO A 14 20.21 16.97 -4.46
N PHE A 15 20.01 15.95 -3.62
CA PHE A 15 20.43 15.96 -2.22
C PHE A 15 21.45 14.85 -1.98
N ALA A 16 22.70 15.22 -1.74
CA ALA A 16 23.74 14.30 -1.29
C ALA A 16 23.51 14.01 0.20
N THR A 17 22.81 12.91 0.50
CA THR A 17 22.78 12.30 1.85
C THR A 17 23.56 11.00 1.78
N THR A 18 24.14 10.56 2.90
CA THR A 18 24.60 9.18 3.04
C THR A 18 23.37 8.30 3.05
N ALA A 19 22.95 7.85 1.88
CA ALA A 19 21.73 7.10 1.71
C ALA A 19 21.88 5.74 2.41
N GLN A 20 21.17 5.56 3.52
CA GLN A 20 20.89 4.22 4.02
C GLN A 20 20.04 3.52 2.96
N ALA A 21 20.42 2.30 2.57
CA ALA A 21 19.64 1.51 1.63
C ALA A 21 18.20 1.36 2.15
N LEU A 22 17.23 1.41 1.24
CA LEU A 22 15.81 1.27 1.59
C LEU A 22 15.56 -0.12 2.18
N ASN A 23 14.93 -0.19 3.35
CA ASN A 23 14.64 -1.45 4.02
C ASN A 23 13.33 -2.08 3.50
N TYR A 24 13.36 -3.35 3.08
CA TYR A 24 12.18 -4.14 2.71
C TYR A 24 11.82 -5.23 3.74
N ASN A 25 12.57 -5.33 4.83
CA ASN A 25 12.23 -6.13 6.01
C ASN A 25 11.47 -5.24 6.99
N TYR A 26 10.15 -5.32 6.96
CA TYR A 26 9.34 -4.47 7.83
C TYR A 26 7.98 -5.05 8.17
N VAL A 27 7.40 -4.51 9.24
CA VAL A 27 5.97 -4.59 9.54
C VAL A 27 5.45 -3.18 9.75
N GLU A 28 4.30 -2.88 9.17
CA GLU A 28 3.58 -1.63 9.32
C GLU A 28 2.16 -1.90 9.75
N GLY A 29 1.61 -1.00 10.55
CA GLY A 29 0.21 -1.07 10.96
C GLY A 29 -0.34 0.28 11.32
N GLY A 30 -1.63 0.48 11.09
CA GLY A 30 -2.26 1.78 11.30
C GLY A 30 -3.78 1.74 11.25
N LEU A 31 -4.38 2.87 11.59
CA LEU A 31 -5.80 3.13 11.41
C LEU A 31 -6.06 3.51 9.96
N VAL A 32 -7.14 3.00 9.40
CA VAL A 32 -7.57 3.20 8.02
C VAL A 32 -8.91 3.92 8.04
N MET A 33 -9.06 4.94 7.20
CA MET A 33 -10.28 5.73 7.08
C MET A 33 -10.56 6.02 5.61
N TYR A 34 -11.75 5.71 5.14
CA TYR A 34 -12.27 6.16 3.85
C TYR A 34 -13.61 6.83 4.09
N SER A 35 -13.86 7.90 3.34
CA SER A 35 -15.13 8.62 3.40
C SER A 35 -15.88 8.46 2.10
N ASP A 36 -17.20 8.39 2.20
CA ASP A 36 -18.13 8.36 1.06
C ASP A 36 -17.96 7.15 0.13
N ILE A 37 -17.57 5.99 0.67
CA ILE A 37 -17.56 4.74 -0.10
C ILE A 37 -18.98 4.20 -0.15
N ASP A 38 -19.61 4.32 -1.31
CA ASP A 38 -21.03 4.00 -1.51
C ASP A 38 -21.95 4.68 -0.47
N GLY A 39 -21.57 5.88 0.00
CA GLY A 39 -22.30 6.66 1.00
C GLY A 39 -22.01 6.30 2.46
N GLU A 40 -20.98 5.49 2.73
CA GLU A 40 -20.57 5.06 4.07
C GLU A 40 -19.18 5.58 4.45
N ASP A 41 -18.97 5.82 5.75
CA ASP A 41 -17.67 6.24 6.31
C ASP A 41 -16.96 5.02 6.91
N LEU A 42 -16.17 4.34 6.10
CA LEU A 42 -15.49 3.12 6.50
C LEU A 42 -14.23 3.43 7.32
N THR A 43 -14.19 2.90 8.54
CA THR A 43 -13.00 2.99 9.41
C THR A 43 -12.53 1.63 9.89
N GLY A 44 -11.25 1.51 10.21
CA GLY A 44 -10.71 0.29 10.79
C GLY A 44 -9.20 0.31 10.89
N PHE A 45 -8.57 -0.83 10.63
CA PHE A 45 -7.12 -0.97 10.74
C PHE A 45 -6.55 -1.81 9.60
N GLY A 46 -5.28 -1.55 9.31
CA GLY A 46 -4.50 -2.27 8.31
C GLY A 46 -3.15 -2.68 8.88
N VAL A 47 -2.64 -3.80 8.41
CA VAL A 47 -1.30 -4.30 8.71
C VAL A 47 -0.68 -4.77 7.40
N ARG A 48 0.59 -4.42 7.16
CA ARG A 48 1.35 -4.93 6.01
C ARG A 48 2.77 -5.30 6.42
N ALA A 49 3.33 -6.29 5.76
CA ALA A 49 4.67 -6.77 6.05
C ALA A 49 5.40 -7.11 4.76
N SER A 50 6.71 -6.99 4.79
CA SER A 50 7.59 -7.43 3.71
C SER A 50 8.85 -8.06 4.29
N TYR A 51 9.42 -8.99 3.52
CA TYR A 51 10.62 -9.72 3.89
C TYR A 51 11.48 -9.99 2.65
N GLU A 52 12.73 -9.59 2.70
CA GLU A 52 13.73 -9.81 1.67
C GLU A 52 14.17 -11.28 1.64
N LEU A 53 14.26 -11.84 0.44
CA LEU A 53 14.69 -13.21 0.21
C LEU A 53 16.20 -13.25 -0.05
N GLU A 54 17.00 -12.76 0.89
CA GLU A 54 18.46 -12.58 0.72
C GLU A 54 19.18 -13.86 0.21
N GLN A 55 18.72 -15.04 0.63
CA GLN A 55 19.33 -16.31 0.24
C GLN A 55 19.00 -16.74 -1.20
N VAL A 56 17.98 -16.12 -1.82
CA VAL A 56 17.56 -16.37 -3.20
C VAL A 56 18.09 -15.28 -4.12
N ASP A 57 17.77 -14.03 -3.81
CA ASP A 57 18.27 -12.83 -4.48
C ASP A 57 18.05 -11.64 -3.53
N PRO A 58 19.08 -10.82 -3.22
CA PRO A 58 18.94 -9.65 -2.34
C PRO A 58 17.95 -8.59 -2.87
N LYS A 59 17.53 -8.69 -4.13
CA LYS A 59 16.50 -7.83 -4.74
C LYS A 59 15.12 -8.45 -4.74
N ALA A 60 14.99 -9.74 -4.42
CA ALA A 60 13.70 -10.39 -4.30
C ALA A 60 13.14 -10.23 -2.89
N PHE A 61 11.82 -10.07 -2.79
CA PHE A 61 11.12 -10.00 -1.51
C PHE A 61 9.73 -10.62 -1.63
N VAL A 62 9.16 -11.00 -0.50
CA VAL A 62 7.74 -11.30 -0.36
C VAL A 62 7.06 -10.18 0.40
N TYR A 63 5.77 -10.01 0.15
CA TYR A 63 4.96 -9.03 0.84
C TYR A 63 3.55 -9.56 1.06
N GLY A 64 2.88 -8.99 2.05
CA GLY A 64 1.46 -9.21 2.25
C GLY A 64 0.86 -8.18 3.19
N GLY A 65 -0.45 -8.15 3.24
CA GLY A 65 -1.16 -7.26 4.13
C GLY A 65 -2.63 -7.60 4.26
N TYR A 66 -3.20 -7.10 5.33
CA TYR A 66 -4.56 -7.33 5.75
C TYR A 66 -5.17 -6.01 6.19
N THR A 67 -6.37 -5.70 5.68
CA THR A 67 -7.13 -4.52 6.05
C THR A 67 -8.54 -4.94 6.42
N LEU A 68 -9.02 -4.42 7.55
CA LEU A 68 -10.40 -4.58 7.99
C LEU A 68 -10.99 -3.20 8.21
N MET A 69 -12.11 -2.93 7.55
CA MET A 69 -12.88 -1.70 7.68
C MET A 69 -14.34 -2.06 7.96
N SER A 70 -15.04 -1.25 8.74
CA SER A 70 -16.41 -1.54 9.14
C SER A 70 -17.22 -0.27 9.35
N ASP A 71 -18.45 -0.29 8.84
CA ASP A 71 -19.57 0.56 9.23
C ASP A 71 -20.89 -0.24 9.06
N ASN A 72 -21.87 0.23 8.26
CA ASN A 72 -23.00 -0.62 7.83
C ASN A 72 -22.56 -1.73 6.85
N ILE A 73 -21.42 -1.52 6.21
CA ILE A 73 -20.72 -2.48 5.35
C ILE A 73 -19.39 -2.86 6.03
N ASP A 74 -19.11 -4.16 6.13
CA ASP A 74 -17.78 -4.64 6.52
C ASP A 74 -16.98 -5.00 5.26
N VAL A 75 -15.80 -4.41 5.11
CA VAL A 75 -14.86 -4.72 4.03
C VAL A 75 -13.60 -5.35 4.63
N THR A 76 -13.23 -6.52 4.14
CA THR A 76 -11.98 -7.20 4.50
C THR A 76 -11.16 -7.41 3.24
N GLN A 77 -9.90 -6.98 3.27
CA GLN A 77 -8.96 -7.17 2.18
C GLN A 77 -7.73 -7.93 2.68
N LEU A 78 -7.28 -8.92 1.92
CA LEU A 78 -6.05 -9.67 2.15
C LEU A 78 -5.27 -9.68 0.85
N HIS A 79 -3.97 -9.39 0.90
CA HIS A 79 -3.10 -9.56 -0.24
C HIS A 79 -1.81 -10.25 0.15
N PHE A 80 -1.25 -11.00 -0.79
CA PHE A 80 0.08 -11.58 -0.66
C PHE A 80 0.73 -11.69 -2.04
N GLY A 81 2.05 -11.55 -2.10
CA GLY A 81 2.78 -11.65 -3.35
C GLY A 81 4.28 -11.68 -3.18
N ALA A 82 4.95 -11.71 -4.33
CA ALA A 82 6.40 -11.58 -4.43
C ALA A 82 6.74 -10.41 -5.33
N GLY A 83 7.86 -9.77 -5.05
CA GLY A 83 8.33 -8.59 -5.75
C GLY A 83 9.82 -8.62 -6.01
N TYR A 84 10.25 -7.74 -6.90
CA TYR A 84 11.63 -7.50 -7.25
C TYR A 84 11.90 -6.00 -7.25
N ARG A 85 13.00 -5.58 -6.63
CA ARG A 85 13.45 -4.19 -6.59
C ARG A 85 14.52 -3.89 -7.64
N PHE A 86 14.49 -2.67 -8.14
CA PHE A 86 15.37 -2.12 -9.16
C PHE A 86 15.99 -0.83 -8.62
N GLU A 87 17.29 -0.86 -8.36
CA GLU A 87 18.03 0.32 -7.95
C GLU A 87 18.09 1.33 -9.10
N ILE A 88 17.61 2.55 -8.84
CA ILE A 88 17.73 3.69 -9.76
C ILE A 88 18.96 4.51 -9.37
N ASN A 89 19.10 4.79 -8.08
CA ASN A 89 20.27 5.40 -7.45
C ASN A 89 20.29 5.05 -5.95
N ASN A 90 21.30 5.52 -5.22
CA ASN A 90 21.50 5.20 -3.80
C ASN A 90 20.30 5.54 -2.89
N GLN A 91 19.43 6.48 -3.27
CA GLN A 91 18.27 6.91 -2.48
C GLN A 91 16.95 6.44 -3.09
N THR A 92 16.95 5.88 -4.29
CA THR A 92 15.73 5.66 -5.08
C THR A 92 15.70 4.27 -5.66
N GLU A 93 14.63 3.56 -5.38
CA GLU A 93 14.37 2.26 -5.96
C GLU A 93 12.96 2.21 -6.56
N ALA A 94 12.84 1.56 -7.71
CA ALA A 94 11.55 1.10 -8.20
C ALA A 94 11.36 -0.37 -7.81
N TRP A 95 10.12 -0.81 -7.69
CA TRP A 95 9.81 -2.22 -7.50
C TRP A 95 8.56 -2.61 -8.28
N ALA A 96 8.49 -3.89 -8.63
CA ALA A 96 7.32 -4.49 -9.24
C ALA A 96 7.10 -5.89 -8.66
N GLY A 97 5.85 -6.32 -8.59
CA GLY A 97 5.48 -7.59 -8.03
C GLY A 97 4.12 -8.07 -8.52
N ALA A 98 3.89 -9.35 -8.30
CA ALA A 98 2.64 -10.03 -8.63
C ALA A 98 2.21 -10.88 -7.45
N GLY A 99 0.91 -11.13 -7.36
CA GLY A 99 0.35 -11.88 -6.26
C GLY A 99 -1.14 -12.07 -6.40
N PHE A 100 -1.80 -12.25 -5.25
CA PHE A 100 -3.23 -12.41 -5.15
C PHE A 100 -3.80 -11.38 -4.19
N ASP A 101 -4.97 -10.88 -4.53
CA ASP A 101 -5.80 -10.04 -3.70
C ASP A 101 -7.12 -10.76 -3.45
N SER A 102 -7.56 -10.79 -2.20
CA SER A 102 -8.87 -11.27 -1.81
C SER A 102 -9.62 -10.17 -1.10
N THR A 103 -10.83 -9.90 -1.59
CA THR A 103 -11.75 -8.92 -1.03
C THR A 103 -13.00 -9.63 -0.59
N LYS A 104 -13.47 -9.33 0.63
CA LYS A 104 -14.73 -9.81 1.16
C LYS A 104 -15.55 -8.62 1.61
N VAL A 105 -16.78 -8.54 1.12
CA VAL A 105 -17.76 -7.51 1.47
C VAL A 105 -18.90 -8.17 2.23
N LYS A 106 -19.32 -7.59 3.35
CA LYS A 106 -20.52 -8.00 4.08
C LYS A 106 -21.43 -6.80 4.29
N VAL A 107 -22.70 -6.94 3.91
CA VAL A 107 -23.71 -5.91 4.11
C VAL A 107 -24.71 -6.39 5.15
N LYS A 108 -24.96 -5.57 6.17
CA LYS A 108 -25.94 -5.87 7.23
C LYS A 108 -27.20 -5.04 7.00
N ILE A 109 -28.33 -5.70 6.75
CA ILE A 109 -29.62 -5.04 6.56
C ILE A 109 -30.57 -5.42 7.69
N SER A 110 -31.01 -4.42 8.45
CA SER A 110 -31.95 -4.61 9.56
C SER A 110 -33.24 -5.32 9.09
N GLY A 111 -33.51 -6.50 9.67
CA GLY A 111 -34.70 -7.30 9.35
C GLY A 111 -34.58 -8.22 8.13
N LEU A 112 -33.51 -8.11 7.33
CA LEU A 112 -33.27 -8.97 6.16
C LEU A 112 -32.05 -9.88 6.31
N GLY A 113 -31.22 -9.67 7.34
CA GLY A 113 -30.06 -10.50 7.65
C GLY A 113 -28.75 -9.96 7.08
N THR A 114 -27.74 -10.82 7.02
CA THR A 114 -26.40 -10.48 6.54
C THR A 114 -26.16 -11.13 5.18
N PHE A 115 -25.78 -10.32 4.20
CA PHE A 115 -25.35 -10.77 2.88
C PHE A 115 -23.84 -10.64 2.80
N SER A 116 -23.17 -11.59 2.17
CA SER A 116 -21.72 -11.55 1.99
C SER A 116 -21.31 -12.08 0.66
N ASP A 117 -20.32 -11.44 0.07
CA ASP A 117 -19.67 -11.88 -1.15
C ASP A 117 -18.15 -11.75 -1.02
N SER A 118 -17.41 -12.54 -1.78
CA SER A 118 -15.95 -12.54 -1.74
C SER A 118 -15.33 -12.99 -3.05
N ASP A 119 -14.24 -12.36 -3.42
CA ASP A 119 -13.46 -12.70 -4.60
C ASP A 119 -11.98 -12.88 -4.23
N THR A 120 -11.26 -13.64 -5.05
CA THR A 120 -9.81 -13.79 -4.99
C THR A 120 -9.27 -13.76 -6.40
N ALA A 121 -8.39 -12.81 -6.68
CA ALA A 121 -7.95 -12.54 -8.04
C ALA A 121 -6.47 -12.21 -8.12
N LEU A 122 -5.95 -12.22 -9.35
CA LEU A 122 -4.56 -11.87 -9.62
C LEU A 122 -4.36 -10.37 -9.48
N ALA A 123 -3.24 -10.00 -8.88
CA ALA A 123 -2.86 -8.62 -8.67
C ALA A 123 -1.44 -8.34 -9.19
N LEU A 124 -1.27 -7.16 -9.79
CA LEU A 124 0.02 -6.55 -10.07
C LEU A 124 0.17 -5.32 -9.18
N ARG A 125 1.33 -5.20 -8.54
CA ARG A 125 1.67 -4.08 -7.67
C ARG A 125 3.06 -3.58 -8.00
N GLY A 126 3.28 -2.29 -7.89
CA GLY A 126 4.60 -1.72 -8.13
C GLY A 126 4.65 -0.27 -7.73
N GLY A 127 5.85 0.26 -7.58
CA GLY A 127 5.99 1.61 -7.08
C GLY A 127 7.42 2.09 -7.10
N VAL A 128 7.60 3.30 -6.60
CA VAL A 128 8.89 3.92 -6.37
C VAL A 128 8.98 4.30 -4.89
N ARG A 129 10.13 4.03 -4.28
CA ARG A 129 10.50 4.47 -2.95
C ARG A 129 11.70 5.40 -3.06
N HIS A 130 11.70 6.47 -2.27
CA HIS A 130 12.74 7.49 -2.28
C HIS A 130 13.07 7.95 -0.87
N GLN A 131 14.33 7.82 -0.47
CA GLN A 131 14.87 8.36 0.77
C GLN A 131 15.14 9.87 0.59
N LEU A 132 14.19 10.70 0.98
CA LEU A 132 14.24 12.16 0.80
C LEU A 132 15.29 12.83 1.70
N THR A 133 15.36 12.40 2.96
CA THR A 133 16.34 12.84 3.97
C THR A 133 16.82 11.63 4.76
N GLU A 134 17.73 11.77 5.73
CA GLU A 134 18.13 10.64 6.60
C GLU A 134 16.95 10.05 7.40
N ASP A 135 15.95 10.88 7.69
CA ASP A 135 14.80 10.52 8.53
C ASP A 135 13.47 10.44 7.77
N THR A 136 13.43 10.79 6.48
CA THR A 136 12.18 10.85 5.73
C THR A 136 12.25 10.01 4.46
N GLU A 137 11.36 9.03 4.36
CA GLU A 137 11.14 8.23 3.15
C GLU A 137 9.78 8.57 2.54
N LEU A 138 9.75 8.66 1.21
CA LEU A 138 8.53 8.80 0.41
C LEU A 138 8.32 7.54 -0.43
N ALA A 139 7.07 7.13 -0.63
CA ALA A 139 6.73 6.08 -1.57
C ALA A 139 5.50 6.43 -2.39
N ALA A 140 5.50 6.02 -3.66
CA ALA A 140 4.33 6.04 -4.51
C ALA A 140 4.10 4.62 -5.06
N THR A 141 2.92 4.07 -4.83
CA THR A 141 2.57 2.69 -5.20
C THR A 141 1.34 2.70 -6.09
N MET A 142 1.31 1.82 -7.08
CA MET A 142 0.16 1.51 -7.92
C MET A 142 -0.18 0.03 -7.75
N ARG A 143 -1.49 -0.27 -7.77
CA ARG A 143 -2.04 -1.62 -7.70
C ARG A 143 -3.11 -1.80 -8.79
N ILE A 144 -3.06 -2.94 -9.46
CA ILE A 144 -4.07 -3.37 -10.42
C ILE A 144 -4.51 -4.77 -9.99
N VAL A 145 -5.77 -4.90 -9.61
CA VAL A 145 -6.38 -6.18 -9.22
C VAL A 145 -7.38 -6.55 -10.31
N THR A 146 -7.31 -7.79 -10.76
CA THR A 146 -8.27 -8.37 -11.73
C THR A 146 -9.45 -9.00 -10.99
N GLY A 147 -10.42 -9.61 -11.68
CA GLY A 147 -11.50 -10.38 -11.04
C GLY A 147 -12.85 -9.70 -11.12
N ASP A 148 -13.75 -10.10 -10.22
CA ASP A 148 -15.11 -9.58 -10.14
C ASP A 148 -15.15 -8.26 -9.34
N TYR A 149 -14.18 -8.07 -8.43
CA TYR A 149 -13.89 -6.80 -7.76
C TYR A 149 -12.59 -6.21 -8.32
N ASP A 150 -12.51 -6.06 -9.65
CA ASP A 150 -11.35 -5.44 -10.28
C ASP A 150 -11.24 -3.97 -9.89
N TYR A 151 -10.02 -3.51 -9.61
CA TYR A 151 -9.78 -2.11 -9.30
C TYR A 151 -8.35 -1.70 -9.63
N THR A 152 -8.19 -0.41 -9.90
CA THR A 152 -6.89 0.25 -9.87
C THR A 152 -6.81 1.12 -8.62
N GLY A 153 -5.67 1.08 -7.95
CA GLY A 153 -5.40 1.93 -6.80
C GLY A 153 -4.03 2.55 -6.82
N PHE A 154 -3.91 3.66 -6.09
CA PHE A 154 -2.69 4.44 -5.95
C PHE A 154 -2.51 4.83 -4.49
N ALA A 155 -1.29 4.72 -3.98
CA ALA A 155 -0.95 5.17 -2.63
C ALA A 155 0.25 6.10 -2.66
N PHE A 156 0.22 7.15 -1.86
CA PHE A 156 1.37 7.97 -1.52
C PHE A 156 1.65 7.86 -0.03
N THR A 157 2.82 7.35 0.33
CA THR A 157 3.24 7.11 1.72
C THR A 157 4.37 8.07 2.10
N VAL A 158 4.30 8.58 3.33
CA VAL A 158 5.40 9.27 4.00
C VAL A 158 5.75 8.47 5.25
N ARG A 159 7.04 8.18 5.43
CA ARG A 159 7.58 7.59 6.66
C ARG A 159 8.55 8.59 7.29
N GLN A 160 8.32 8.90 8.56
CA GLN A 160 9.18 9.78 9.35
C GLN A 160 9.84 8.98 10.47
N ARG A 161 11.14 8.79 10.38
CA ARG A 161 11.96 8.04 11.33
C ARG A 161 11.91 8.69 12.71
N LEU A 162 11.67 7.86 13.72
CA LEU A 162 11.77 8.22 15.14
C LEU A 162 13.07 7.68 15.76
N ASN A 163 13.48 6.49 15.32
CA ASN A 163 14.76 5.85 15.67
C ASN A 163 15.16 4.85 14.57
N GLU A 164 16.22 4.07 14.78
CA GLU A 164 16.76 3.14 13.77
C GLU A 164 15.72 2.17 13.18
N GLN A 165 14.71 1.78 13.96
CA GLN A 165 13.74 0.74 13.59
C GLN A 165 12.33 1.30 13.42
N LEU A 166 11.95 2.32 14.20
CA LEU A 166 10.58 2.83 14.26
C LEU A 166 10.42 4.14 13.49
N SER A 167 9.37 4.22 12.68
CA SER A 167 8.93 5.43 11.98
C SER A 167 7.44 5.66 12.16
N LEU A 168 7.00 6.92 12.14
CA LEU A 168 5.60 7.27 11.91
C LEU A 168 5.26 7.06 10.44
N LEU A 169 4.04 6.61 10.17
CA LEU A 169 3.51 6.40 8.83
C LEU A 169 2.27 7.26 8.60
N GLY A 170 2.27 7.98 7.49
CA GLY A 170 1.08 8.61 6.92
C GLY A 170 0.94 8.22 5.47
N GLU A 171 -0.27 7.86 5.04
CA GLU A 171 -0.52 7.46 3.66
C GLU A 171 -1.87 8.00 3.18
N ILE A 172 -1.87 8.50 1.95
CA ILE A 172 -3.08 8.79 1.19
C ILE A 172 -3.22 7.66 0.19
N ASP A 173 -4.33 6.94 0.25
CA ASP A 173 -4.64 5.88 -0.69
C ASP A 173 -5.86 6.27 -1.52
N SER A 174 -5.90 5.81 -2.76
CA SER A 174 -7.10 5.81 -3.57
C SER A 174 -7.30 4.45 -4.20
N PHE A 175 -8.52 3.95 -4.16
CA PHE A 175 -8.94 2.79 -4.94
C PHE A 175 -10.28 3.10 -5.60
N ASP A 176 -10.39 2.80 -6.89
CA ASP A 176 -11.56 3.11 -7.73
C ASP A 176 -12.07 4.57 -7.68
N GLY A 177 -11.19 5.52 -7.33
CA GLY A 177 -11.50 6.95 -7.24
C GLY A 177 -11.88 7.43 -5.85
N ASP A 178 -12.17 6.53 -4.91
CA ASP A 178 -12.36 6.87 -3.50
C ASP A 178 -11.02 7.23 -2.86
N ILE A 179 -11.04 8.13 -1.88
CA ILE A 179 -9.84 8.59 -1.19
C ILE A 179 -9.91 8.14 0.27
N GLY A 180 -8.82 7.53 0.73
CA GLY A 180 -8.62 7.14 2.10
C GLY A 180 -7.31 7.62 2.68
N PHE A 181 -7.23 7.53 3.99
CA PHE A 181 -6.08 7.92 4.79
C PHE A 181 -5.69 6.79 5.72
N ILE A 182 -4.38 6.60 5.87
CA ILE A 182 -3.81 5.65 6.81
C ILE A 182 -2.82 6.39 7.70
N ALA A 183 -2.97 6.24 9.01
CA ALA A 183 -2.05 6.79 9.99
C ALA A 183 -1.59 5.68 10.92
N GLY A 184 -0.28 5.51 11.08
CA GLY A 184 0.26 4.35 11.78
C GLY A 184 1.74 4.43 12.07
N VAL A 185 2.33 3.25 12.20
CA VAL A 185 3.75 3.05 12.47
C VAL A 185 4.36 2.07 11.49
N HIS A 186 5.65 2.26 11.25
CA HIS A 186 6.51 1.35 10.51
C HIS A 186 7.63 0.87 11.42
N TYR A 187 7.85 -0.45 11.45
CA TYR A 187 8.95 -1.09 12.16
C TYR A 187 9.81 -1.86 11.15
N GLY A 188 11.01 -1.37 10.89
CA GLY A 188 12.03 -2.05 10.08
C GLY A 188 12.94 -2.92 10.95
N PHE A 189 13.34 -4.08 10.43
CA PHE A 189 14.25 -5.01 11.10
C PHE A 189 15.33 -5.56 10.17
#